data_AF-A0A8M1MJ19-F1
#
_entry.id   AF-A0A8M1MJ19-F1
#
_cell.length_a   1.000
_cell.length_b   1.000
_cell.length_c   1.000
_cell.angle_alpha   90.00
_cell.angle_beta   90.00
_cell.angle_gamma   90.00
#
_symmetry.space_group_name_H-M   'P 1'
#
loop_
_entity.id
_entity.type
_entity.pdbx_description
1 polymer ?
#
loop_
_entity_poly.entity_id
_entity_poly.type
_entity_poly.pdbx_seq_one_letter_code
_entity_poly.pdbx_strand_id
1 'polypeptide(L)'
;MFWRPVLEALHEFVRCESEIASNLVLERSLNHVQLLEQVGRDPVMKQVGGENPVTVSSLAANEMRQSGESEAHQMGDVRQKTTWHRISVFQPGMVYHHDISVCGMGSQIYGERKGDYGEYTDENNMR
;
A
#
# COMPACT_ATOMS: atom_id res chain seq x y z
N MET A 1 38.81 -8.36 -39.17
CA MET A 1 37.62 -9.22 -38.94
C MET A 1 37.27 -9.23 -37.43
N PHE A 2 36.79 -8.13 -36.84
CA PHE A 2 36.35 -8.14 -35.41
C PHE A 2 35.26 -7.10 -35.08
N TRP A 3 34.62 -6.48 -36.08
CA TRP A 3 33.65 -5.38 -35.88
C TRP A 3 32.19 -5.78 -36.14
N ARG A 4 31.90 -7.08 -36.35
CA ARG A 4 30.53 -7.57 -36.54
C ARG A 4 29.77 -7.85 -35.22
N PRO A 5 30.36 -8.40 -34.15
CA PRO A 5 29.58 -8.74 -32.95
C PRO A 5 29.19 -7.52 -32.10
N VAL A 6 29.90 -6.39 -32.25
CA VAL A 6 29.58 -5.14 -31.52
C VAL A 6 28.35 -4.45 -32.11
N LEU A 7 28.16 -4.53 -33.43
CA LEU A 7 27.01 -3.96 -34.12
C LEU A 7 25.72 -4.75 -33.87
N GLU A 8 25.81 -6.08 -33.74
CA GLU A 8 24.66 -6.91 -33.36
C GLU A 8 24.22 -6.65 -31.91
N ALA A 9 25.18 -6.53 -30.97
CA ALA A 9 24.87 -6.18 -29.59
C ALA A 9 24.26 -4.77 -29.43
N LEU A 10 24.65 -3.81 -30.28
CA LEU A 10 24.03 -2.49 -30.30
C LEU A 10 22.63 -2.50 -30.92
N HIS A 11 22.37 -3.36 -31.92
CA HIS A 11 21.02 -3.52 -32.48
C HIS A 11 20.07 -4.20 -31.48
N GLU A 12 20.59 -5.07 -30.63
CA GLU A 12 19.85 -5.70 -29.53
C GLU A 12 19.61 -4.73 -28.36
N PHE A 13 20.55 -3.80 -28.09
CA PHE A 13 20.38 -2.74 -27.09
C PHE A 13 19.40 -1.64 -27.52
N VAL A 14 19.19 -1.43 -28.83
CA VAL A 14 18.27 -0.42 -29.37
C VAL A 14 16.82 -0.93 -29.46
N ARG A 15 16.57 -2.24 -29.34
CA ARG A 15 15.21 -2.79 -29.20
C ARG A 15 14.78 -2.87 -27.74
N CYS A 16 14.78 -1.72 -27.08
CA CYS A 16 13.87 -1.48 -25.96
C CYS A 16 12.97 -0.28 -26.30
N GLU A 17 12.44 -0.26 -27.53
CA GLU A 17 11.18 0.44 -27.76
C GLU A 17 10.10 -0.42 -27.11
N SER A 18 9.55 0.09 -26.01
CA SER A 18 8.29 -0.36 -25.44
C SER A 18 7.36 -0.76 -26.58
N GLU A 19 6.82 -1.98 -26.53
CA GLU A 19 5.60 -2.34 -27.22
C GLU A 19 4.53 -1.31 -26.82
N ILE A 20 4.45 -0.22 -27.58
CA ILE A 20 3.27 0.64 -27.70
C ILE A 20 2.36 -0.07 -28.71
N ALA A 21 2.11 -1.35 -28.49
CA ALA A 21 1.06 -2.12 -29.13
C ALA A 21 -0.08 -2.10 -28.11
N SER A 22 -0.93 -1.08 -28.21
CA SER A 22 -2.19 -1.16 -28.95
C SER A 22 -3.34 -1.42 -27.97
N ASN A 23 -4.42 -0.65 -28.13
CA ASN A 23 -5.73 -0.76 -27.48
C ASN A 23 -6.00 0.20 -26.31
N LEU A 24 -6.16 1.50 -26.59
CA LEU A 24 -6.92 2.43 -25.73
C LEU A 24 -6.50 2.43 -24.24
N VAL A 25 -5.21 2.20 -23.97
CA VAL A 25 -4.69 1.96 -22.63
C VAL A 25 -4.43 3.31 -21.98
N LEU A 26 -5.16 3.60 -20.90
CA LEU A 26 -4.85 4.72 -19.99
C LEU A 26 -3.35 4.75 -19.68
N GLU A 27 -2.79 5.94 -19.53
CA GLU A 27 -1.40 6.11 -19.10
C GLU A 27 -1.12 5.27 -17.85
N ARG A 28 0.04 4.63 -17.80
CA ARG A 28 0.42 3.79 -16.65
C ARG A 28 0.54 4.67 -15.40
N SER A 29 -0.40 4.51 -14.46
CA SER A 29 -0.39 5.19 -13.17
C SER A 29 0.15 4.28 -12.05
N LEU A 30 0.85 4.85 -11.07
CA LEU A 30 1.35 4.14 -9.90
C LEU A 30 0.48 4.42 -8.67
N ASN A 31 -0.05 3.36 -8.06
CA ASN A 31 -0.76 3.41 -6.78
C ASN A 31 -0.15 2.33 -5.87
N HIS A 32 0.81 2.77 -5.06
CA HIS A 32 1.61 1.89 -4.20
C HIS A 32 1.74 2.51 -2.81
N VAL A 33 1.35 1.76 -1.79
CA VAL A 33 1.40 2.15 -0.39
C VAL A 33 2.18 1.09 0.37
N GLN A 34 3.26 1.51 1.04
CA GLN A 34 4.06 0.67 1.92
C GLN A 34 3.90 1.16 3.34
N LEU A 35 3.48 0.28 4.24
CA LEU A 35 3.20 0.64 5.62
C LEU A 35 3.74 -0.42 6.58
N LEU A 36 4.38 0.06 7.65
CA LEU A 36 4.84 -0.71 8.79
C LEU A 36 4.11 -0.19 10.02
N GLU A 37 3.12 -0.94 10.49
CA GLU A 37 2.17 -0.45 11.47
C GLU A 37 1.82 -1.51 12.49
N GLN A 38 1.28 -1.07 13.63
CA GLN A 38 0.80 -1.98 14.66
C GLN A 38 -0.70 -2.24 14.50
N VAL A 39 -1.12 -3.50 14.66
CA VAL A 39 -2.54 -3.86 14.68
C VAL A 39 -3.18 -3.32 15.95
N GLY A 40 -4.17 -2.45 15.84
CA GLY A 40 -4.88 -1.95 17.04
C GLY A 40 -6.06 -2.81 17.47
N ARG A 41 -6.64 -3.59 16.55
CA ARG A 41 -7.72 -4.53 16.86
C ARG A 41 -7.56 -5.79 16.03
N ASP A 42 -7.92 -6.93 16.62
CA ASP A 42 -7.92 -8.22 15.93
C ASP A 42 -8.68 -8.15 14.59
N PRO A 43 -8.15 -8.80 13.54
CA PRO A 43 -8.73 -8.79 12.21
C PRO A 43 -10.13 -9.42 12.23
N VAL A 44 -11.08 -8.79 11.54
CA VAL A 44 -12.45 -9.29 11.45
C VAL A 44 -12.70 -9.80 10.04
N MET A 45 -12.99 -11.10 9.91
CA MET A 45 -13.49 -11.67 8.67
C MET A 45 -14.96 -11.29 8.48
N LYS A 46 -15.24 -10.65 7.34
CA LYS A 46 -16.59 -10.33 6.90
C LYS A 46 -16.89 -11.13 5.65
N GLN A 47 -17.97 -11.89 5.69
CA GLN A 47 -18.56 -12.54 4.54
C GLN A 47 -20.01 -12.10 4.48
N VAL A 48 -20.32 -11.20 3.54
CA VAL A 48 -21.70 -10.81 3.26
C VAL A 48 -22.24 -11.79 2.22
N GLY A 49 -23.49 -12.25 2.40
CA GLY A 49 -24.06 -13.35 1.62
C GLY A 49 -23.96 -13.14 0.11
N GLY A 50 -23.11 -13.92 -0.56
CA GLY A 50 -22.87 -13.88 -2.01
C GLY A 50 -21.61 -13.15 -2.45
N GLU A 51 -20.92 -12.44 -1.55
CA GLU A 51 -19.68 -11.72 -1.84
C GLU A 51 -18.45 -12.53 -1.40
N ASN A 52 -17.28 -12.19 -1.97
CA ASN A 52 -16.02 -12.78 -1.57
C ASN A 52 -15.69 -12.44 -0.11
N PRO A 53 -15.19 -13.39 0.70
CA PRO A 53 -14.79 -13.10 2.08
C PRO A 53 -13.69 -12.04 2.11
N VAL A 54 -13.82 -11.08 3.01
CA VAL A 54 -12.85 -9.99 3.21
C VAL A 54 -12.42 -9.92 4.66
N THR A 55 -11.12 -9.86 4.91
CA THR A 55 -10.58 -9.61 6.25
C THR A 55 -10.30 -8.12 6.42
N VAL A 56 -10.90 -7.51 7.43
CA VAL A 56 -10.76 -6.08 7.72
C VAL A 56 -9.98 -5.89 9.01
N SER A 57 -8.92 -5.10 8.94
CA SER A 57 -8.01 -4.81 10.06
C SER A 57 -7.82 -3.30 10.24
N SER A 58 -7.61 -2.87 11.48
CA SER A 58 -7.26 -1.47 11.81
C SER A 58 -5.81 -1.40 12.26
N LEU A 59 -5.00 -0.63 11.55
CA LEU A 59 -3.58 -0.44 11.81
C LEU A 59 -3.31 0.98 12.31
N ALA A 60 -2.34 1.13 13.22
CA ALA A 60 -1.88 2.41 13.73
C ALA A 60 -0.43 2.68 13.30
N ALA A 61 -0.22 3.83 12.65
CA ALA A 61 1.09 4.44 12.44
C ALA A 61 1.28 5.60 13.43
N ASN A 62 2.39 5.58 14.17
CA ASN A 62 2.78 6.72 14.99
C ASN A 62 3.91 7.49 14.30
N GLU A 63 3.68 8.75 14.01
CA GLU A 63 4.67 9.68 13.48
C GLU A 63 5.14 10.60 14.61
N MET A 64 6.43 10.53 14.94
CA MET A 64 7.08 11.46 15.85
C MET A 64 7.94 12.42 15.03
N ARG A 65 7.63 13.71 15.07
CA ARG A 65 8.44 14.77 14.47
C ARG A 65 9.00 15.66 15.56
N GLN A 66 10.31 15.87 15.53
CA GLN A 66 10.96 16.88 16.38
C GLN A 66 10.89 18.22 15.65
N SER A 67 10.39 19.27 16.30
CA SER A 67 10.45 20.61 15.71
C SER A 67 11.89 21.11 15.76
N GLY A 68 12.55 21.20 14.61
CA GLY A 68 13.90 21.73 14.49
C GLY A 68 13.90 23.25 14.54
N GLU A 69 13.81 23.85 15.73
CA GLU A 69 14.31 25.20 15.99
C GLU A 69 14.36 25.49 17.50
N SER A 70 15.54 25.36 18.12
CA SER A 70 16.05 26.25 19.19
C SER A 70 17.33 25.69 19.78
N GLU A 71 18.46 26.29 19.39
CA GLU A 71 19.80 26.09 19.97
C GLU A 71 19.95 26.64 21.40
N ALA A 72 18.88 26.70 22.19
CA ALA A 72 18.94 27.23 23.55
C ALA A 72 17.97 26.50 24.48
N HIS A 73 18.48 25.48 25.18
CA HIS A 73 18.13 25.19 26.58
C HIS A 73 16.65 25.03 26.95
N GLN A 74 15.78 24.49 26.08
CA GLN A 74 14.49 23.93 26.51
C GLN A 74 14.22 22.65 25.75
N MET A 75 13.85 21.60 26.50
CA MET A 75 13.43 20.28 26.03
C MET A 75 12.56 20.43 24.77
N GLY A 76 13.11 20.09 23.60
CA GLY A 76 12.51 20.39 22.30
C GLY A 76 11.10 19.83 22.17
N ASP A 77 10.20 20.60 21.58
CA ASP A 77 8.80 20.21 21.36
C ASP A 77 8.73 19.00 20.42
N VAL A 78 8.35 17.85 20.99
CA VAL A 78 8.15 16.60 20.24
C VAL A 78 6.68 16.51 19.87
N ARG A 79 6.40 16.56 18.56
CA ARG A 79 5.05 16.36 18.04
C ARG A 79 4.82 14.89 17.73
N GLN A 80 3.81 14.32 18.36
CA GLN A 80 3.36 12.95 18.12
C GLN A 80 2.01 12.98 17.40
N LYS A 81 1.88 12.22 16.31
CA LYS A 81 0.63 12.05 15.57
C LYS A 81 0.40 10.57 15.31
N THR A 82 -0.71 10.04 15.80
CA THR A 82 -1.16 8.69 15.48
C THR A 82 -2.20 8.73 14.37
N THR A 83 -1.93 8.02 13.27
CA THR A 83 -2.85 7.87 12.14
C THR A 83 -3.35 6.43 12.10
N TRP A 84 -4.65 6.26 11.89
CA TRP A 84 -5.30 4.96 11.81
C TRP A 84 -5.67 4.63 10.37
N HIS A 85 -5.25 3.47 9.89
CA HIS A 85 -5.55 2.98 8.56
C HIS A 85 -6.47 1.76 8.62
N ARG A 86 -7.46 1.72 7.73
CA ARG A 86 -8.35 0.58 7.54
C ARG A 86 -7.84 -0.27 6.38
N ILE A 87 -7.54 -1.53 6.64
CA ILE A 87 -6.98 -2.46 5.66
C ILE A 87 -8.03 -3.50 5.33
N SER A 88 -8.19 -3.79 4.05
CA SER A 88 -9.09 -4.85 3.59
C SER A 88 -8.30 -5.81 2.71
N VAL A 89 -8.28 -7.09 3.08
CA VAL A 89 -7.61 -8.16 2.35
C VAL A 89 -8.69 -9.02 1.68
N PHE A 90 -8.65 -9.07 0.35
CA PHE A 90 -9.62 -9.82 -0.47
C PHE A 90 -9.03 -11.10 -1.06
N GLN A 91 -7.70 -11.22 -1.12
CA GLN A 91 -7.04 -12.37 -1.74
C GLN A 91 -7.23 -13.60 -0.86
N PRO A 92 -7.88 -14.68 -1.35
CA PRO A 92 -8.28 -15.81 -0.51
C PRO A 92 -7.09 -16.47 0.19
N GLY A 93 -5.94 -16.64 -0.49
CA GLY A 93 -4.74 -17.21 0.14
C GLY A 93 -4.15 -16.35 1.27
N MET A 94 -4.28 -15.02 1.18
CA MET A 94 -3.84 -14.12 2.25
C MET A 94 -4.90 -13.94 3.32
N VAL A 95 -6.19 -14.07 3.00
CA VAL A 95 -7.28 -14.04 3.99
C VAL A 95 -7.08 -15.12 5.05
N TYR A 96 -6.76 -16.36 4.63
CA TYR A 96 -6.50 -17.48 5.56
C TYR A 96 -5.17 -17.39 6.32
N HIS A 97 -4.21 -16.57 5.86
CA HIS A 97 -2.88 -16.41 6.50
C HIS A 97 -2.76 -15.13 7.33
N HIS A 98 -3.55 -14.11 6.98
CA HIS A 98 -3.78 -12.89 7.75
C HIS A 98 -4.82 -13.11 8.87
N ASP A 99 -5.22 -14.36 9.07
CA ASP A 99 -6.14 -14.77 10.11
C ASP A 99 -5.62 -14.41 11.50
N ILE A 100 -6.57 -14.40 12.43
CA ILE A 100 -6.51 -13.84 13.79
C ILE A 100 -5.31 -14.35 14.61
N SER A 101 -4.72 -15.48 14.24
CA SER A 101 -3.60 -16.13 14.95
C SER A 101 -2.22 -15.52 14.71
N VAL A 102 -1.95 -14.92 13.54
CA VAL A 102 -0.63 -14.28 13.24
C VAL A 102 -0.68 -12.77 13.48
N CYS A 103 -1.85 -12.16 13.26
CA CYS A 103 -2.05 -10.71 13.27
C CYS A 103 -2.88 -10.24 14.47
N GLY A 104 -2.64 -10.80 15.65
CA GLY A 104 -3.33 -10.38 16.87
C GLY A 104 -3.09 -8.91 17.23
N MET A 105 -3.92 -8.36 18.11
CA MET A 105 -3.78 -7.01 18.63
C MET A 105 -2.36 -6.77 19.17
N GLY A 106 -1.72 -5.71 18.68
CA GLY A 106 -0.36 -5.34 19.05
C GLY A 106 0.73 -5.89 18.13
N SER A 107 0.42 -6.77 17.17
CA SER A 107 1.41 -7.26 16.21
C SER A 107 1.88 -6.15 15.28
N GLN A 108 3.19 -6.10 15.02
CA GLN A 108 3.79 -5.22 14.02
C GLN A 108 3.78 -5.89 12.64
N ILE A 109 3.20 -5.24 11.64
CA ILE A 109 3.00 -5.81 10.31
C ILE A 109 3.53 -4.85 9.25
N TYR A 110 4.31 -5.40 8.31
CA TYR A 110 4.67 -4.74 7.06
C TYR A 110 3.75 -5.23 5.94
N GLY A 111 3.26 -4.32 5.11
CA GLY A 111 2.47 -4.69 3.94
C GLY A 111 2.54 -3.65 2.82
N GLU A 112 2.53 -4.15 1.59
CA GLU A 112 2.40 -3.36 0.37
C GLU A 112 0.99 -3.50 -0.18
N ARG A 113 0.39 -2.38 -0.58
CA ARG A 113 -1.00 -2.37 -1.04
C ARG A 113 -1.32 -1.18 -1.93
N LYS A 114 -2.52 -1.22 -2.51
CA LYS A 114 -3.14 -0.10 -3.21
C LYS A 114 -4.00 0.72 -2.24
N GLY A 115 -4.09 2.03 -2.46
CA GLY A 115 -5.08 2.88 -1.80
C GLY A 115 -6.36 2.97 -2.64
N ASP A 116 -7.49 2.62 -2.04
CA ASP A 116 -8.82 2.69 -2.68
C ASP A 116 -9.78 3.52 -1.82
N TYR A 117 -10.56 4.38 -2.47
CA TYR A 117 -11.66 5.12 -1.84
C TYR A 117 -12.96 4.38 -2.14
N GLY A 118 -13.66 3.94 -1.09
CA GLY A 118 -14.97 3.33 -1.25
C GLY A 118 -16.00 4.40 -1.58
N GLU A 119 -16.43 4.47 -2.83
CA GLU A 119 -17.54 5.32 -3.24
C GLU A 119 -18.85 4.71 -2.73
N TYR A 120 -19.65 5.50 -2.02
CA TYR A 120 -21.01 5.14 -1.65
C TYR A 120 -21.90 6.36 -1.86
N THR A 121 -23.11 6.14 -2.36
CA THR A 121 -24.12 7.19 -2.43
C THR A 121 -24.87 7.20 -1.12
N ASP A 122 -24.89 8.34 -0.44
CA ASP A 122 -25.67 8.51 0.80
C ASP A 122 -27.18 8.62 0.50
N GLU A 123 -27.99 8.61 1.56
CA GLU A 123 -29.45 8.77 1.44
C GLU A 123 -29.86 10.13 0.84
N ASN A 124 -28.95 11.10 0.87
CA ASN A 124 -29.13 12.45 0.34
C ASN A 124 -28.68 12.55 -1.13
N ASN A 125 -28.37 11.42 -1.76
CA ASN A 125 -27.93 11.31 -3.15
C ASN A 125 -26.64 12.10 -3.44
N MET A 126 -25.84 12.33 -2.41
CA MET A 126 -24.48 12.86 -2.51
C MET A 126 -23.50 11.70 -2.65
N ARG A 127 -22.52 11.86 -3.53
CA ARG A 127 -21.46 10.88 -3.82
C ARG A 127 -20.21 11.17 -3.00
#